data_AF-A0A1I0L8V8-F1
#
_entry.id   AF-A0A1I0L8V8-F1
#
_cell.length_a   1.000
_cell.length_b   1.000
_cell.length_c   1.000
_cell.angle_alpha   90.00
_cell.angle_beta   90.00
_cell.angle_gamma   90.00
#
_symmetry.space_group_name_H-M   'P 1'
#
loop_
_entity.id
_entity.type
_entity.pdbx_description
1 polymer ?
#
loop_
_entity_poly.entity_id
_entity_poly.type
_entity_poly.pdbx_seq_one_letter_code
_entity_poly.pdbx_strand_id
1 'polypeptide(L)'
;MHYATLAKPLDATEFIAGLKARMQAALDKLNTGLTHGSTGGVRIITRGGKPWVSVPKLDKLPEPRNLGRLKAEVQRRWGTIDLLDILKDTAFLTDFTDAFTSLATREVLDRQTLNRRLLLVLFVLGTNMGIRQRATTGDHGQNKAALRHVRATYVTRENLRAAPSGSPPGTPI
;
A
#
# COMPACT_ATOMS: atom_id res chain seq x y z
N MET A 1 -25.71 -11.94 -5.99
CA MET A 1 -26.81 -11.14 -5.41
C MET A 1 -26.25 -9.90 -4.69
N HIS A 2 -25.67 -8.91 -5.41
CA HIS A 2 -25.10 -7.68 -4.79
C HIS A 2 -25.30 -6.38 -5.62
N TYR A 3 -25.99 -6.42 -6.77
CA TYR A 3 -26.18 -5.22 -7.61
C TYR A 3 -27.28 -4.29 -7.09
N ALA A 4 -28.34 -4.84 -6.49
CA ALA A 4 -29.44 -4.04 -5.91
C ALA A 4 -28.98 -3.15 -4.74
N THR A 5 -27.96 -3.58 -3.99
CA THR A 5 -27.41 -2.83 -2.84
C THR A 5 -26.57 -1.63 -3.25
N LEU A 6 -26.20 -1.51 -4.54
CA LEU A 6 -25.32 -0.47 -5.06
C LEU A 6 -26.06 0.71 -5.72
N ALA A 7 -27.41 0.76 -5.63
CA ALA A 7 -28.23 1.78 -6.31
C ALA A 7 -27.81 1.99 -7.78
N LYS A 8 -27.52 0.89 -8.48
CA LYS A 8 -27.17 0.88 -9.91
C LYS A 8 -28.31 0.26 -10.72
N PRO A 9 -28.47 0.68 -11.99
CA PRO A 9 -29.37 -0.01 -12.91
C PRO A 9 -29.08 -1.52 -12.92
N LEU A 10 -30.14 -2.32 -12.84
CA LEU A 10 -30.04 -3.79 -12.96
C LEU A 10 -29.86 -4.21 -14.42
N ASP A 11 -30.20 -3.34 -15.37
CA ASP A 11 -29.92 -3.51 -16.79
C ASP A 11 -28.47 -3.11 -17.10
N ALA A 12 -27.70 -4.07 -17.63
CA ALA A 12 -26.32 -3.85 -18.04
C ALA A 12 -26.20 -2.79 -19.14
N THR A 13 -27.17 -2.69 -20.05
CA THR A 13 -27.21 -1.73 -21.15
C THR A 13 -27.34 -0.31 -20.63
N GLU A 14 -28.27 -0.10 -19.69
CA GLU A 14 -28.49 1.19 -19.04
C GLU A 14 -27.25 1.63 -18.24
N PHE A 15 -26.64 0.70 -17.50
CA PHE A 15 -25.41 0.98 -16.76
C PHE A 15 -24.25 1.38 -17.68
N ILE A 16 -24.03 0.65 -18.78
CA ILE A 16 -22.96 0.92 -19.75
C ILE A 16 -23.20 2.27 -20.43
N ALA A 17 -24.43 2.55 -20.85
CA ALA A 17 -24.79 3.83 -21.45
C ALA A 17 -24.51 5.00 -20.50
N GLY A 18 -24.95 4.89 -19.25
CA GLY A 18 -24.68 5.90 -18.21
C GLY A 18 -23.19 6.05 -17.88
N LEU A 19 -22.40 4.98 -17.93
CA LEU A 19 -20.95 5.06 -17.78
C LEU A 19 -20.29 5.81 -18.94
N LYS A 20 -20.64 5.47 -20.19
CA LYS A 20 -20.11 6.15 -21.38
C LYS A 20 -20.45 7.64 -21.37
N ALA A 21 -21.69 7.99 -21.02
CA ALA A 21 -22.12 9.39 -20.92
C ALA A 21 -21.29 10.18 -19.89
N ARG A 22 -21.07 9.61 -18.70
CA ARG A 22 -20.24 10.25 -17.66
C ARG A 22 -18.77 10.38 -18.08
N MET A 23 -18.24 9.37 -18.76
CA MET A 23 -16.87 9.42 -19.29
C MET A 23 -16.74 10.51 -20.35
N GLN A 24 -17.69 10.61 -21.28
CA GLN A 24 -17.70 11.65 -22.30
C GLN A 24 -17.74 13.05 -21.66
N ALA A 25 -18.69 13.29 -20.76
CA ALA A 25 -18.80 14.57 -20.06
C ALA A 25 -17.53 14.93 -19.26
N ALA A 26 -16.87 13.94 -18.64
CA ALA A 26 -15.62 14.17 -17.92
C ALA A 26 -14.45 14.50 -18.86
N LEU A 27 -14.36 13.84 -20.03
CA LEU A 27 -13.36 14.12 -21.05
C LEU A 27 -13.58 15.50 -21.69
N ASP A 28 -14.82 15.86 -21.97
CA ASP A 28 -15.17 17.19 -22.49
C ASP A 28 -14.78 18.27 -21.48
N LYS A 29 -15.12 18.09 -20.19
CA LYS A 29 -14.71 18.99 -19.12
C LYS A 29 -13.20 19.12 -19.01
N LEU A 30 -12.46 18.01 -19.13
CA LEU A 30 -11.00 18.03 -19.12
C LEU A 30 -10.45 18.80 -20.33
N ASN A 31 -10.98 18.55 -21.53
CA ASN A 31 -10.57 19.22 -22.76
C ASN A 31 -10.81 20.73 -22.67
N THR A 32 -12.01 21.15 -22.25
CA THR A 32 -12.33 22.54 -21.97
C THR A 32 -11.37 23.14 -20.94
N GLY A 33 -11.11 22.44 -19.83
CA GLY A 33 -10.17 22.91 -18.81
C GLY A 33 -8.74 23.08 -19.33
N LEU A 34 -8.26 22.17 -20.18
CA LEU A 34 -6.95 22.25 -20.81
C LEU A 34 -6.85 23.45 -21.75
N THR A 35 -7.87 23.67 -22.58
CA THR A 35 -7.95 24.81 -23.50
C THR A 35 -7.98 26.15 -22.75
N HIS A 36 -8.70 26.22 -21.64
CA HIS A 36 -8.78 27.44 -20.81
C HIS A 36 -7.63 27.57 -19.79
N GLY A 37 -6.72 26.59 -19.69
CA GLY A 37 -5.63 26.61 -18.70
C GLY A 37 -6.08 26.52 -17.24
N SER A 38 -7.31 26.06 -16.97
CA SER A 38 -7.90 26.05 -15.61
C SER A 38 -7.70 24.73 -14.85
N THR A 39 -6.90 23.81 -15.38
CA THR A 39 -6.66 22.48 -14.80
C THR A 39 -5.63 22.47 -13.67
N GLY A 40 -5.18 23.62 -13.18
CA GLY A 40 -4.17 23.70 -12.13
C GLY A 40 -2.82 23.11 -12.55
N GLY A 41 -2.49 23.15 -13.85
CA GLY A 41 -1.20 22.72 -14.40
C GLY A 41 -1.16 21.31 -15.00
N VAL A 42 -2.31 20.63 -15.14
CA VAL A 42 -2.39 19.38 -15.93
C VAL A 42 -2.09 19.66 -17.39
N ARG A 43 -1.26 18.81 -18.02
CA ARG A 43 -0.82 18.96 -19.41
C ARG A 43 -0.84 17.64 -20.15
N ILE A 44 -1.02 17.68 -21.48
CA ILE A 44 -0.72 16.55 -22.36
C ILE A 44 0.74 16.69 -22.80
N ILE A 45 1.56 15.68 -22.49
CA ILE A 45 2.98 15.60 -22.88
C ILE A 45 3.21 14.35 -23.72
N THR A 46 4.34 14.27 -24.42
CA THR A 46 4.74 13.06 -25.16
C THR A 46 5.71 12.24 -24.32
N ARG A 47 5.42 10.95 -24.11
CA ARG A 47 6.32 10.01 -23.43
C ARG A 47 6.44 8.73 -24.26
N GLY A 48 7.66 8.43 -24.73
CA GLY A 48 7.92 7.26 -25.57
C GLY A 48 7.10 7.26 -26.88
N GLY A 49 6.95 8.43 -27.50
CA GLY A 49 6.18 8.62 -28.73
C GLY A 49 4.66 8.59 -28.57
N LYS A 50 4.13 8.43 -27.34
CA LYS A 50 2.69 8.40 -27.07
C LYS A 50 2.25 9.61 -26.24
N PRO A 51 1.04 10.15 -26.46
CA PRO A 51 0.48 11.19 -25.62
C PRO A 51 0.25 10.66 -24.19
N TRP A 52 0.52 11.50 -23.20
CA TRP A 52 0.50 11.16 -21.78
C TRP A 52 -0.05 12.34 -20.97
N VAL A 53 -0.96 12.07 -20.04
CA VAL A 53 -1.47 13.10 -19.12
C VAL A 53 -0.47 13.29 -17.97
N SER A 54 0.07 14.50 -17.86
CA SER A 54 0.94 14.92 -16.77
C SER A 54 0.14 15.73 -15.77
N VAL A 55 0.12 15.28 -14.51
CA VAL A 55 -0.46 16.02 -13.38
C VAL A 55 0.70 16.65 -12.60
N PRO A 56 0.65 17.94 -12.26
CA PRO A 56 1.69 18.58 -11.47
C PRO A 56 1.76 17.96 -10.08
N LYS A 57 2.94 18.04 -9.46
CA LYS A 57 3.08 17.66 -8.05
C LYS A 57 2.24 18.63 -7.21
N LEU A 58 1.56 18.10 -6.22
CA LEU A 58 0.93 18.92 -5.18
C LEU A 58 2.00 19.78 -4.51
N ASP A 59 1.68 21.05 -4.31
CA ASP A 59 2.52 21.91 -3.50
C ASP A 59 2.58 21.39 -2.08
N LYS A 60 3.70 21.67 -1.42
CA LYS A 60 3.88 21.29 -0.02
C LYS A 60 2.81 22.01 0.80
N LEU A 61 1.92 21.23 1.41
CA LEU A 61 0.95 21.77 2.36
C LEU A 61 1.70 22.47 3.51
N PRO A 62 1.17 23.59 4.03
CA PRO A 62 1.73 24.22 5.21
C PRO A 62 1.73 23.22 6.37
N GLU A 63 2.72 23.32 7.26
CA GLU A 63 2.80 22.44 8.41
C GLU A 63 1.53 22.60 9.27
N PRO A 64 0.81 21.51 9.60
CA PRO A 64 -0.37 21.62 10.44
C PRO A 64 0.01 22.20 11.81
N ARG A 65 -0.79 23.16 12.30
CA ARG A 65 -0.54 23.87 13.58
C ARG A 65 -0.26 22.93 14.76
N ASN A 66 -0.88 21.75 14.76
CA ASN A 66 -0.78 20.78 15.85
C ASN A 66 0.28 19.68 15.61
N LEU A 67 0.97 19.65 14.46
CA LEU A 67 1.89 18.56 14.14
C LEU A 67 3.04 18.46 15.15
N GLY A 68 3.61 19.59 15.55
CA GLY A 68 4.66 19.64 16.59
C GLY A 68 4.17 19.12 17.93
N ARG A 69 2.97 19.54 18.37
CA ARG A 69 2.36 19.07 19.63
C ARG A 69 2.07 17.57 19.60
N LEU A 70 1.58 17.05 18.47
CA LEU A 70 1.33 15.63 18.28
C LEU A 70 2.63 14.83 18.33
N LYS A 71 3.66 15.26 17.60
CA LYS A 71 4.99 14.62 17.61
C LYS A 71 5.58 14.60 19.03
N ALA A 72 5.49 15.70 19.76
CA ALA A 72 5.96 15.78 21.14
C ALA A 72 5.19 14.84 22.07
N GLU A 73 3.86 14.75 21.93
CA GLU A 73 3.05 13.85 22.77
C GLU A 73 3.29 12.37 22.43
N VAL A 74 3.47 12.04 21.14
CA VAL A 74 3.87 10.69 20.71
C VAL A 74 5.22 10.32 21.32
N GLN A 75 6.22 11.20 21.21
CA GLN A 75 7.55 11.02 21.79
C GLN A 75 7.48 10.90 23.32
N ARG A 76 6.65 11.71 23.99
CA ARG A 76 6.51 11.69 25.45
C ARG A 76 5.88 10.38 25.95
N ARG A 77 4.87 9.86 25.25
CA ARG A 77 4.14 8.65 25.65
C ARG A 77 4.91 7.36 25.38
N TRP A 78 5.63 7.31 24.27
CA TRP A 78 6.21 6.06 23.79
C TRP A 78 7.73 6.12 23.55
N GLY A 79 8.36 7.28 23.77
CA GLY A 79 9.79 7.46 23.53
C GLY A 79 10.16 7.40 22.05
N THR A 80 11.44 7.17 21.78
CA THR A 80 11.92 6.86 20.43
C THR A 80 11.64 5.39 20.18
N ILE A 81 10.58 5.12 19.43
CA ILE A 81 10.22 3.77 19.02
C ILE A 81 10.91 3.43 17.70
N ASP A 82 11.69 2.35 17.65
CA ASP A 82 11.96 1.70 16.38
C ASP A 82 10.75 0.82 16.02
N LEU A 83 9.92 1.32 15.10
CA LEU A 83 8.72 0.61 14.66
C LEU A 83 9.05 -0.78 14.07
N LEU A 84 10.25 -0.97 13.54
CA LEU A 84 10.69 -2.28 13.08
C LEU A 84 10.96 -3.23 14.25
N ASP A 85 11.51 -2.73 15.36
CA ASP A 85 11.71 -3.52 16.57
C ASP A 85 10.37 -3.89 17.22
N ILE A 86 9.41 -2.97 17.31
CA ILE A 86 8.05 -3.32 17.76
C ILE A 86 7.45 -4.40 16.87
N LEU A 87 7.59 -4.28 15.55
CA LEU A 87 7.04 -5.26 14.61
C LEU A 87 7.71 -6.64 14.79
N LYS A 88 9.02 -6.65 15.03
CA LYS A 88 9.80 -7.86 15.30
C LYS A 88 9.37 -8.50 16.63
N ASP A 89 9.23 -7.72 17.70
CA ASP A 89 8.82 -8.22 19.01
C ASP A 89 7.38 -8.74 18.97
N THR A 90 6.49 -8.05 18.26
CA THR A 90 5.12 -8.52 18.03
C THR A 90 5.12 -9.85 17.27
N ALA A 91 5.97 -9.99 16.23
CA ALA A 91 6.07 -11.24 15.49
C ALA A 91 6.59 -12.37 16.36
N PHE A 92 7.49 -12.09 17.30
CA PHE A 92 7.99 -13.06 18.25
C PHE A 92 6.94 -13.46 19.29
N LEU A 93 6.11 -12.52 19.76
CA LEU A 93 5.11 -12.78 20.80
C LEU A 93 3.84 -13.47 20.29
N THR A 94 3.47 -13.26 19.03
CA THR A 94 2.18 -13.72 18.49
C THR A 94 2.31 -14.67 17.31
N ASP A 95 3.53 -14.92 16.82
CA ASP A 95 3.81 -15.69 15.61
C ASP A 95 2.95 -15.26 14.40
N PHE A 96 2.55 -13.98 14.31
CA PHE A 96 1.60 -13.54 13.28
C PHE A 96 2.13 -13.76 11.85
N THR A 97 3.45 -13.88 11.69
CA THR A 97 4.07 -14.17 10.40
C THR A 97 3.72 -15.58 9.91
N ASP A 98 3.19 -16.48 10.75
CA ASP A 98 2.72 -17.82 10.36
C ASP A 98 1.47 -17.75 9.46
N ALA A 99 0.66 -16.70 9.60
CA ALA A 99 -0.48 -16.45 8.73
C ALA A 99 -0.08 -16.07 7.28
N PHE A 100 1.20 -15.80 7.02
CA PHE A 100 1.72 -15.47 5.69
C PHE A 100 2.21 -16.75 5.00
N THR A 101 1.26 -17.57 4.56
CA THR A 101 1.51 -18.80 3.80
C THR A 101 1.70 -18.49 2.30
N SER A 102 2.53 -19.30 1.63
CA SER A 102 2.76 -19.17 0.19
C SER A 102 1.58 -19.75 -0.60
N LEU A 103 1.22 -19.09 -1.70
CA LEU A 103 0.35 -19.67 -2.74
C LEU A 103 1.12 -20.52 -3.75
N ALA A 104 2.46 -20.56 -3.66
CA ALA A 104 3.30 -21.28 -4.61
C ALA A 104 3.37 -22.78 -4.28
N THR A 105 3.26 -23.62 -5.32
CA THR A 105 3.34 -25.09 -5.22
C THR A 105 4.71 -25.62 -4.76
N ARG A 106 5.77 -24.81 -4.92
CA ARG A 106 7.13 -25.12 -4.47
C ARG A 106 7.84 -23.85 -4.07
N GLU A 107 8.16 -23.75 -2.78
CA GLU A 107 9.15 -22.81 -2.27
C GLU A 107 9.84 -23.43 -1.05
N VAL A 108 11.16 -23.50 -1.10
CA VAL A 108 11.99 -23.84 0.06
C VAL A 108 12.74 -22.57 0.43
N LEU A 109 12.10 -21.74 1.24
CA LEU A 109 12.77 -20.66 1.96
C LEU A 109 12.73 -21.03 3.44
N ASP A 110 13.88 -20.98 4.10
CA ASP A 110 13.92 -21.26 5.53
C ASP A 110 13.07 -20.22 6.29
N ARG A 111 12.48 -20.66 7.41
CA ARG A 111 11.52 -19.85 8.18
C ARG A 111 12.15 -18.53 8.66
N GLN A 112 13.43 -18.55 9.04
CA GLN A 112 14.11 -17.39 9.57
C GLN A 112 14.32 -16.31 8.49
N THR A 113 14.74 -16.71 7.29
CA THR A 113 14.87 -15.83 6.14
C THR A 113 13.52 -15.28 5.70
N LEU A 114 12.48 -16.11 5.67
CA LEU A 114 11.12 -15.67 5.35
C LEU A 114 10.63 -14.62 6.36
N ASN A 115 10.75 -14.89 7.66
CA ASN A 115 10.33 -13.97 8.72
C ASN A 115 11.06 -12.63 8.62
N ARG A 116 12.39 -12.65 8.44
CA ARG A 116 13.18 -11.43 8.25
C ARG A 116 12.67 -10.62 7.05
N ARG A 117 12.42 -11.27 5.91
CA ARG A 117 11.92 -10.58 4.71
C ARG A 117 10.49 -10.07 4.88
N LEU A 118 9.62 -10.84 5.53
CA LEU A 118 8.24 -10.43 5.83
C LEU A 118 8.21 -9.19 6.72
N LEU A 119 8.99 -9.15 7.80
CA LEU A 119 9.10 -7.98 8.68
C LEU A 119 9.51 -6.73 7.89
N LEU A 120 10.53 -6.85 7.04
CA LEU A 120 10.99 -5.74 6.19
C LEU A 120 9.93 -5.31 5.18
N VAL A 121 9.21 -6.25 4.56
CA VAL A 121 8.14 -5.98 3.60
C VAL A 121 6.95 -5.29 4.26
N LEU A 122 6.50 -5.80 5.41
CA LEU A 122 5.38 -5.22 6.15
C LEU A 122 5.73 -3.82 6.67
N PHE A 123 6.95 -3.63 7.18
CA PHE A 123 7.44 -2.32 7.59
C PHE A 123 7.40 -1.30 6.45
N VAL A 124 7.90 -1.64 5.25
CA VAL A 124 7.88 -0.68 4.12
C VAL A 124 6.49 -0.41 3.57
N LEU A 125 5.58 -1.37 3.69
CA LEU A 125 4.18 -1.20 3.30
C LEU A 125 3.45 -0.30 4.30
N GLY A 126 3.68 -0.49 5.60
CA GLY A 126 3.05 0.30 6.66
C GLY A 126 3.57 1.74 6.75
N THR A 127 4.84 1.97 6.41
CA THR A 127 5.49 3.30 6.50
C THR A 127 5.50 4.08 5.18
N ASN A 128 5.03 3.47 4.09
CA ASN A 128 5.15 4.02 2.73
C ASN A 128 6.60 4.33 2.28
N MET A 129 7.61 3.79 2.97
CA MET A 129 9.03 4.01 2.64
C MET A 129 9.43 3.36 1.31
N GLY A 130 8.75 2.28 0.93
CA GLY A 130 8.98 1.58 -0.33
C GLY A 130 10.20 0.63 -0.31
N ILE A 131 10.06 -0.48 -1.04
CA ILE A 131 11.05 -1.58 -1.04
C ILE A 131 12.44 -1.16 -1.53
N ARG A 132 12.52 -0.19 -2.45
CA ARG A 132 13.81 0.29 -2.98
C ARG A 132 14.61 0.98 -1.88
N GLN A 133 13.99 1.91 -1.16
CA GLN A 133 14.65 2.66 -0.09
C GLN A 133 15.08 1.72 1.03
N ARG A 134 14.24 0.75 1.40
CA ARG A 134 14.60 -0.25 2.42
C ARG A 134 15.77 -1.14 1.99
N ALA A 135 15.78 -1.65 0.77
CA ALA A 135 16.90 -2.48 0.29
C ALA A 135 18.25 -1.74 0.28
N THR A 136 18.24 -0.41 0.28
CA THR A 136 19.44 0.44 0.32
C THR A 136 19.76 0.94 1.74
N THR A 137 18.84 0.80 2.69
CA THR A 137 18.97 1.38 4.04
C THR A 137 19.02 0.27 5.10
N GLY A 138 20.16 0.15 5.77
CA GLY A 138 20.38 -0.78 6.88
C GLY A 138 21.16 -2.03 6.49
N ASP A 139 21.86 -2.61 7.47
CA ASP A 139 22.67 -3.82 7.29
C ASP A 139 21.86 -5.08 7.62
N HIS A 140 20.96 -5.46 6.71
CA HIS A 140 20.10 -6.64 6.86
C HIS A 140 20.35 -7.71 5.78
N GLY A 141 21.32 -7.49 4.89
CA GLY A 141 21.73 -8.43 3.83
C GLY A 141 20.62 -8.81 2.84
N GLN A 142 19.54 -8.03 2.74
CA GLN A 142 18.41 -8.34 1.85
C GLN A 142 18.41 -7.42 0.63
N ASN A 143 18.42 -8.01 -0.56
CA ASN A 143 18.32 -7.25 -1.80
C ASN A 143 16.86 -6.94 -2.18
N LYS A 144 16.69 -5.95 -3.06
CA LYS A 144 15.39 -5.48 -3.54
C LYS A 144 14.56 -6.59 -4.23
N ALA A 145 15.20 -7.51 -4.94
CA ALA A 145 14.52 -8.57 -5.67
C ALA A 145 13.87 -9.57 -4.71
N ALA A 146 14.59 -9.99 -3.67
CA ALA A 146 14.11 -10.88 -2.63
C ALA A 146 12.91 -10.29 -1.88
N LEU A 147 12.94 -8.99 -1.55
CA LEU A 147 11.80 -8.32 -0.89
C LEU A 147 10.59 -8.19 -1.81
N ARG A 148 10.80 -7.97 -3.12
CA ARG A 148 9.70 -7.96 -4.11
C ARG A 148 9.08 -9.34 -4.26
N HIS A 149 9.91 -10.37 -4.30
CA HIS A 149 9.48 -11.76 -4.36
C HIS A 149 8.60 -12.11 -3.17
N VAL A 150 9.09 -11.88 -1.93
CA VAL A 150 8.31 -12.17 -0.72
C VAL A 150 6.99 -11.39 -0.68
N ARG A 151 6.99 -10.11 -1.08
CA ARG A 151 5.76 -9.33 -1.21
C ARG A 151 4.77 -9.97 -2.19
N ALA A 152 5.23 -10.38 -3.37
CA ALA A 152 4.36 -10.91 -4.40
C ALA A 152 3.78 -12.28 -4.02
N THR A 153 4.57 -13.11 -3.36
CA THR A 153 4.19 -14.50 -3.08
C THR A 153 3.43 -14.68 -1.77
N TYR A 154 3.79 -13.93 -0.71
CA TYR A 154 3.27 -14.17 0.65
C TYR A 154 2.34 -13.06 1.16
N VAL A 155 2.39 -11.84 0.59
CA VAL A 155 1.57 -10.71 1.08
C VAL A 155 0.31 -10.58 0.22
N THR A 156 -0.71 -11.36 0.60
CA THR A 156 -2.03 -11.34 -0.01
C THR A 156 -3.05 -10.65 0.90
N ARG A 157 -4.20 -10.26 0.34
CA ARG A 157 -5.30 -9.68 1.12
C ARG A 157 -5.82 -10.65 2.20
N GLU A 158 -5.80 -11.93 1.90
CA GLU A 158 -6.25 -13.00 2.79
C GLU A 158 -5.29 -13.14 3.97
N ASN A 159 -3.99 -13.29 3.71
CA ASN A 159 -2.96 -13.42 4.74
C ASN A 159 -2.93 -12.19 5.66
N LEU A 160 -3.09 -10.99 5.11
CA LEU A 160 -3.19 -9.75 5.89
C LEU A 160 -4.40 -9.71 6.83
N ARG A 161 -5.51 -10.37 6.48
CA ARG A 161 -6.70 -10.46 7.34
C ARG A 161 -6.58 -11.55 8.39
N ALA A 162 -5.85 -12.63 8.10
CA ALA A 162 -5.62 -13.73 9.02
C ALA A 162 -4.54 -13.42 10.07
N ALA A 163 -3.58 -12.54 9.76
CA ALA A 163 -2.46 -12.22 10.64
C ALA A 163 -2.84 -11.71 12.05
N PRO A 164 -3.82 -10.82 12.23
CA PRO A 164 -4.25 -10.39 13.57
C PRO A 164 -4.94 -11.49 14.38
N SER A 165 -5.38 -12.56 13.71
CA SER A 165 -6.13 -13.69 14.28
C SER A 165 -5.24 -14.82 14.79
N GLY A 166 -3.91 -14.60 14.84
CA GLY A 166 -2.93 -15.61 15.23
C GLY A 166 -3.34 -16.36 16.50
N SER A 167 -3.15 -17.68 16.48
CA SER A 167 -3.49 -18.55 17.61
C SER A 167 -2.84 -18.05 18.90
N PRO A 168 -3.53 -18.13 20.06
CA PRO A 168 -2.91 -17.83 21.35
C PRO A 168 -1.66 -18.71 21.52
N PRO A 169 -0.62 -18.21 22.22
CA PRO A 169 0.61 -18.98 22.46
C PRO A 169 0.23 -20.33 23.08
N GLY A 170 0.69 -21.40 22.45
CA GLY A 170 0.31 -22.77 22.79
C GLY A 170 0.53 -23.06 24.27
N THR A 171 -0.52 -23.54 24.93
CA THR A 171 -0.41 -24.18 26.24
C THR A 171 0.55 -25.38 26.08
N PRO A 172 1.64 -25.48 26.85
CA PRO A 172 2.47 -26.67 26.83
C PRO A 172 1.64 -27.85 27.36
N ILE A 173 1.66 -28.96 26.62
CA ILE A 173 1.28 -30.29 27.15
C ILE A 173 2.55 -30.92 27.73
#